data_AF-A0AA39I8P0-F1
#
_entry.id   AF-A0AA39I8P0-F1
#
_cell.length_a   1.000
_cell.length_b   1.000
_cell.length_c   1.000
_cell.angle_alpha   90.00
_cell.angle_beta   90.00
_cell.angle_gamma   90.00
#
_symmetry.space_group_name_H-M   'P 1'
#
loop_
_entity.id
_entity.type
_entity.pdbx_description
1 polymer ?
#
loop_
_entity_poly.entity_id
_entity_poly.type
_entity_poly.pdbx_seq_one_letter_code
_entity_poly.pdbx_strand_id
1 'polypeptide(L)'
;MRISSAVMVATASSLLLLLFLAAPIVSGQYVNVTVFTESQCPFCTRFLREQVWPFHASRPGIMNLQIVPFGKGNCQYNWNRQLQCTCMHGQTECDLNRLQNCAISYFPRRHLGLVTCVQGLSNNQEAFQRCLSRLTPNTQRRLTECATTQTGELLNYYSMINTQRAGIKIWPTVYVNGQFFDRSYPLENEICRHTDWC
;
A
#
# COMPACT_ATOMS: atom_id res chain seq x y z
N MET A 1 -78.22 -46.56 1.70
CA MET A 1 -78.63 -45.69 0.57
C MET A 1 -78.51 -44.24 1.06
N ARG A 2 -77.53 -43.46 0.53
CA ARG A 2 -77.36 -41.99 0.71
C ARG A 2 -77.05 -41.54 2.18
N ILE A 3 -76.21 -40.57 2.55
CA ILE A 3 -75.58 -39.39 1.93
C ILE A 3 -74.27 -39.05 2.69
N SER A 4 -73.34 -38.41 1.99
CA SER A 4 -72.08 -37.80 2.41
C SER A 4 -72.11 -36.94 3.68
N SER A 5 -70.96 -36.81 4.35
CA SER A 5 -70.42 -35.50 4.75
C SER A 5 -68.91 -35.61 4.95
N ALA A 6 -68.18 -34.88 4.11
CA ALA A 6 -66.76 -34.61 4.27
C ALA A 6 -66.57 -33.63 5.42
N VAL A 7 -65.58 -33.87 6.28
CA VAL A 7 -65.00 -32.84 7.15
C VAL A 7 -63.54 -32.67 6.73
N MET A 8 -63.23 -31.45 6.31
CA MET A 8 -61.94 -30.99 5.82
C MET A 8 -61.19 -30.27 6.95
N VAL A 9 -59.87 -30.45 6.99
CA VAL A 9 -58.83 -29.49 7.46
C VAL A 9 -58.75 -29.35 9.00
N ALA A 10 -57.59 -29.37 9.68
CA ALA A 10 -56.32 -28.76 9.36
C ALA A 10 -55.14 -29.55 9.96
N THR A 11 -54.13 -29.87 9.14
CA THR A 11 -52.78 -30.11 9.66
C THR A 11 -52.12 -28.75 9.85
N ALA A 12 -51.94 -28.33 11.10
CA ALA A 12 -51.16 -27.14 11.42
C ALA A 12 -49.70 -27.38 11.03
N SER A 13 -49.33 -26.94 9.82
CA SER A 13 -47.94 -26.92 9.39
C SER A 13 -47.29 -25.73 10.08
N SER A 14 -46.64 -25.99 11.22
CA SER A 14 -45.83 -25.01 11.93
C SER A 14 -44.67 -24.58 11.05
N LEU A 15 -44.86 -23.48 10.31
CA LEU A 15 -43.81 -22.79 9.60
C LEU A 15 -42.87 -22.19 10.66
N LEU A 16 -41.82 -22.91 11.02
CA LEU A 16 -40.73 -22.36 11.83
C LEU A 16 -40.08 -21.25 10.99
N LEU A 17 -40.48 -20.00 11.25
CA LEU A 17 -39.86 -18.84 10.66
C LEU A 17 -38.43 -18.76 11.23
N LEU A 18 -37.47 -19.37 10.54
CA LEU A 18 -36.05 -19.15 10.79
C LEU A 18 -35.79 -17.67 10.51
N LEU A 19 -35.85 -16.85 11.57
CA LEU A 19 -35.24 -15.54 11.59
C LEU A 19 -33.74 -15.77 11.39
N PHE A 20 -33.31 -15.79 10.13
CA PHE A 20 -31.92 -15.58 9.78
C PHE A 20 -31.57 -14.19 10.31
N LEU A 21 -31.03 -14.14 11.52
CA LEU A 21 -30.21 -13.02 11.96
C LEU A 21 -29.08 -12.94 10.95
N ALA A 22 -29.28 -12.11 9.92
CA ALA A 22 -28.20 -11.63 9.08
C ALA A 22 -27.27 -10.89 10.04
N ALA A 23 -26.28 -11.60 10.59
CA ALA A 23 -25.18 -10.95 11.25
C ALA A 23 -24.66 -9.93 10.24
N PRO A 24 -24.57 -8.63 10.60
CA PRO A 24 -24.00 -7.67 9.69
C PRO A 24 -22.61 -8.20 9.36
N ILE A 25 -22.40 -8.53 8.09
CA ILE A 25 -21.06 -8.76 7.59
C ILE A 25 -20.39 -7.41 7.83
N VAL A 26 -19.52 -7.35 8.83
CA VAL A 26 -18.60 -6.23 8.99
C VAL A 26 -17.69 -6.30 7.78
N SER A 27 -18.16 -5.74 6.66
CA SER A 27 -17.30 -5.44 5.53
C SER A 27 -16.22 -4.56 6.12
N GLY A 28 -14.97 -5.02 6.10
CA GLY A 28 -13.86 -4.19 6.54
C GLY A 28 -13.89 -2.92 5.69
N GLN A 29 -14.24 -1.79 6.31
CA GLN A 29 -14.41 -0.48 5.67
C GLN A 29 -13.06 0.14 5.25
N TYR A 30 -12.03 -0.69 5.11
CA TYR A 30 -10.71 -0.27 4.66
C TYR A 30 -10.75 0.02 3.16
N VAL A 31 -10.19 1.16 2.77
CA VAL A 31 -10.04 1.55 1.38
C VAL A 31 -8.65 1.16 0.91
N ASN A 32 -8.58 0.36 -0.15
CA ASN A 32 -7.30 -0.05 -0.73
C ASN A 32 -6.68 1.13 -1.47
N VAL A 33 -5.47 1.52 -1.09
CA VAL A 33 -4.74 2.62 -1.74
C VAL A 33 -3.37 2.11 -2.16
N THR A 34 -3.10 2.11 -3.48
CA THR A 34 -1.79 1.74 -4.02
C THR A 34 -1.11 2.98 -4.59
N VAL A 35 0.10 3.28 -4.12
CA VAL A 35 0.90 4.44 -4.54
C VAL A 35 2.18 3.97 -5.22
N PHE A 36 2.31 4.23 -6.52
CA PHE A 36 3.56 4.06 -7.25
C PHE A 36 4.36 5.36 -7.16
N THR A 37 5.58 5.28 -6.62
CA THR A 37 6.41 6.43 -6.26
C THR A 37 7.87 6.21 -6.67
N GLU A 38 8.64 7.29 -6.67
CA GLU A 38 10.10 7.26 -6.79
C GLU A 38 10.72 8.26 -5.81
N SER A 39 11.80 7.85 -5.15
CA SER A 39 12.29 8.52 -3.95
C SER A 39 12.76 9.95 -4.18
N GLN A 40 13.22 10.30 -5.39
CA GLN A 40 13.73 11.65 -5.71
C GLN A 40 12.79 12.50 -6.57
N CYS A 41 11.57 12.04 -6.84
CA CYS A 41 10.57 12.85 -7.52
C CYS A 41 9.96 13.92 -6.58
N PRO A 42 10.01 15.21 -6.93
CA PRO A 42 9.41 16.27 -6.12
C PRO A 42 7.89 16.13 -5.95
N PHE A 43 7.18 15.69 -6.99
CA PHE A 43 5.73 15.49 -6.92
C PHE A 43 5.36 14.29 -6.04
N CYS A 44 6.16 13.22 -6.07
CA CYS A 44 6.00 12.08 -5.16
C CYS A 44 6.21 12.48 -3.71
N THR A 45 7.28 13.26 -3.47
CA THR A 45 7.60 13.80 -2.14
C THR A 45 6.47 14.63 -1.58
N ARG A 46 5.94 15.54 -2.39
CA ARG A 46 4.78 16.35 -2.03
C ARG A 46 3.57 15.49 -1.71
N PHE A 47 3.23 14.55 -2.59
CA PHE A 47 2.07 13.70 -2.44
C PHE A 47 2.11 12.84 -1.16
N LEU A 48 3.24 12.20 -0.86
CA LEU A 48 3.36 11.41 0.37
C LEU A 48 3.28 12.29 1.63
N ARG A 49 3.88 13.49 1.62
CA ARG A 49 3.91 14.37 2.80
C ARG A 49 2.62 15.15 3.04
N GLU A 50 1.92 15.54 1.97
CA GLU A 50 0.77 16.44 2.05
C GLU A 50 -0.58 15.72 1.91
N GLN A 51 -0.62 14.51 1.33
CA GLN A 51 -1.86 13.78 1.11
C GLN A 51 -1.88 12.47 1.90
N VAL A 52 -0.90 11.58 1.68
CA VAL A 52 -0.94 10.21 2.25
C VAL A 52 -0.65 10.20 3.74
N TRP A 53 0.46 10.83 4.18
CA TRP A 53 0.85 10.86 5.58
C TRP A 53 -0.18 11.55 6.48
N PRO A 54 -0.67 12.77 6.16
CA PRO A 54 -1.64 13.45 7.01
C PRO A 54 -2.94 12.66 7.16
N PHE A 55 -3.47 12.09 6.06
CA PHE A 55 -4.68 11.27 6.12
C PHE A 55 -4.49 10.01 6.99
N HIS A 56 -3.38 9.28 6.79
CA HIS A 56 -3.10 8.09 7.61
C HIS A 56 -2.93 8.45 9.09
N ALA A 57 -2.33 9.60 9.40
CA ALA A 57 -2.11 10.05 10.76
C ALA A 57 -3.42 10.50 11.45
N SER A 58 -4.30 11.19 10.73
CA SER A 58 -5.57 11.69 11.27
C SER A 58 -6.65 10.61 11.34
N ARG A 59 -6.65 9.66 10.40
CA ARG A 59 -7.62 8.56 10.30
C ARG A 59 -6.92 7.21 10.18
N PRO A 60 -6.20 6.77 11.23
CA PRO A 60 -5.48 5.49 11.20
C PRO A 60 -6.48 4.34 11.03
N GLY A 61 -6.12 3.39 10.17
CA GLY A 61 -6.96 2.21 9.94
C GLY A 61 -8.11 2.41 8.97
N ILE A 62 -8.20 3.52 8.23
CA ILE A 62 -9.08 3.57 7.05
C ILE A 62 -8.33 3.06 5.80
N MET A 63 -7.06 3.42 5.67
CA MET A 63 -6.29 3.13 4.46
C MET A 63 -5.59 1.76 4.56
N ASN A 64 -5.94 0.82 3.69
CA ASN A 64 -5.08 -0.34 3.41
C ASN A 64 -4.04 0.07 2.36
N LEU A 65 -2.93 0.60 2.84
CA LEU A 65 -1.92 1.27 2.02
C LEU A 65 -0.85 0.30 1.50
N GLN A 66 -0.65 0.31 0.19
CA GLN A 66 0.47 -0.30 -0.51
C GLN A 66 1.29 0.80 -1.18
N ILE A 67 2.60 0.85 -0.91
CA ILE A 67 3.53 1.75 -1.58
C ILE A 67 4.49 0.91 -2.43
N VAL A 68 4.74 1.33 -3.66
CA VAL A 68 5.68 0.69 -4.60
C VAL A 68 6.73 1.72 -5.02
N PRO A 69 7.85 1.83 -4.29
CA PRO A 69 8.98 2.69 -4.65
C PRO A 69 9.86 2.03 -5.71
N PHE A 70 9.93 2.63 -6.90
CA PHE A 70 10.94 2.26 -7.91
C PHE A 70 11.14 3.36 -8.95
N GLY A 71 10.04 3.98 -9.41
CA GLY A 71 10.12 4.99 -10.45
C GLY A 71 10.33 4.46 -11.86
N LYS A 72 10.84 5.34 -12.72
CA LYS A 72 11.32 4.94 -14.05
C LYS A 72 12.72 4.35 -13.94
N GLY A 73 12.87 3.09 -14.37
CA GLY A 73 14.14 2.40 -14.29
C GLY A 73 14.11 0.97 -14.85
N ASN A 74 15.22 0.26 -14.72
CA ASN A 74 15.33 -1.16 -15.05
C ASN A 74 16.28 -1.88 -14.09
N CYS A 75 16.10 -3.18 -13.90
CA CYS A 75 16.95 -4.04 -13.08
C CYS A 75 17.40 -5.24 -13.91
N GLN A 76 18.69 -5.54 -13.88
CA GLN A 76 19.30 -6.60 -14.67
C GLN A 76 20.46 -7.24 -13.92
N TYR A 77 20.82 -8.46 -14.29
CA TYR A 77 22.01 -9.10 -13.76
C TYR A 77 23.26 -8.53 -14.41
N ASN A 78 24.25 -8.15 -13.60
CA ASN A 78 25.57 -7.76 -14.08
C ASN A 78 26.45 -9.00 -14.37
N TRP A 79 27.67 -8.77 -14.84
CA TRP A 79 28.64 -9.82 -15.18
C TRP A 79 28.97 -10.77 -14.02
N ASN A 80 28.84 -10.30 -12.78
CA ASN A 80 29.05 -11.08 -11.56
C ASN A 80 27.77 -11.81 -11.09
N ARG A 81 26.73 -11.87 -11.93
CA ARG A 81 25.41 -12.46 -11.61
C ARG A 81 24.74 -11.81 -10.39
N GLN A 82 25.05 -10.55 -10.13
CA GLN A 82 24.37 -9.75 -9.12
C GLN A 82 23.32 -8.90 -9.80
N LEU A 83 22.15 -8.78 -9.18
CA LEU A 83 21.13 -7.86 -9.62
C LEU A 83 21.64 -6.44 -9.45
N GLN A 84 21.32 -5.57 -10.41
CA GLN A 84 21.64 -4.16 -10.38
C GLN A 84 20.54 -3.37 -11.08
N CYS A 85 19.98 -2.40 -10.36
CA CYS A 85 18.94 -1.51 -10.82
C CYS A 85 19.51 -0.14 -11.23
N THR A 86 18.94 0.43 -12.28
CA THR A 86 19.18 1.79 -12.75
C THR A 86 17.89 2.58 -12.66
N CYS A 87 17.98 3.81 -12.18
CA CYS A 87 16.84 4.71 -11.94
C CYS A 87 17.05 6.03 -12.70
N MET A 88 15.97 6.72 -13.04
CA MET A 88 15.99 7.95 -13.86
C MET A 88 16.81 9.07 -13.23
N HIS A 89 16.73 9.23 -11.90
CA HIS A 89 17.52 10.23 -11.17
C HIS A 89 18.89 9.70 -10.70
N GLY A 90 19.36 8.60 -11.26
CA GLY A 90 20.66 8.02 -10.96
C GLY A 90 20.65 7.06 -9.76
N GLN A 91 21.86 6.66 -9.33
CA GLN A 91 22.01 5.58 -8.35
C GLN A 91 21.46 5.93 -6.96
N THR A 92 21.54 7.21 -6.56
CA THR A 92 21.03 7.66 -5.25
C THR A 92 19.53 7.45 -5.12
N GLU A 93 18.76 7.63 -6.20
CA GLU A 93 17.34 7.29 -6.22
C GLU A 93 17.11 5.78 -6.04
N CYS A 94 17.85 4.95 -6.75
CA CYS A 94 17.78 3.50 -6.58
C CYS A 94 18.09 3.10 -5.13
N ASP A 95 19.11 3.69 -4.51
CA ASP A 95 19.54 3.40 -3.13
C ASP A 95 18.50 3.82 -2.08
N LEU A 96 17.84 4.97 -2.29
CA LEU A 96 16.76 5.45 -1.44
C LEU A 96 15.48 4.62 -1.62
N ASN A 97 15.15 4.24 -2.87
CA ASN A 97 14.08 3.28 -3.16
C ASN A 97 14.34 1.95 -2.44
N ARG A 98 15.59 1.46 -2.42
CA ARG A 98 15.95 0.23 -1.66
C ARG A 98 15.66 0.40 -0.18
N LEU A 99 16.08 1.51 0.42
CA LEU A 99 15.82 1.77 1.84
C LEU A 99 14.31 1.83 2.15
N GLN A 100 13.51 2.47 1.29
CA GLN A 100 12.05 2.50 1.41
C GLN A 100 11.45 1.09 1.28
N ASN A 101 11.88 0.31 0.29
CA ASN A 101 11.46 -1.08 0.09
C ASN A 101 11.83 -1.99 1.29
N CYS A 102 13.01 -1.80 1.88
CA CYS A 102 13.43 -2.48 3.10
C CYS A 102 12.53 -2.13 4.29
N ALA A 103 12.16 -0.85 4.45
CA ALA A 103 11.23 -0.43 5.49
C ALA A 103 9.85 -1.07 5.32
N ILE A 104 9.33 -1.11 4.08
CA ILE A 104 8.05 -1.77 3.75
C ILE A 104 8.10 -3.27 4.08
N SER A 105 9.17 -3.95 3.65
CA SER A 105 9.35 -5.40 3.87
C SER A 105 9.46 -5.77 5.34
N TYR A 106 10.26 -5.03 6.12
CA TYR A 106 10.52 -5.38 7.53
C TYR A 106 9.49 -4.83 8.51
N PHE A 107 8.75 -3.79 8.14
CA PHE A 107 7.78 -3.12 9.00
C PHE A 107 6.44 -2.88 8.28
N PRO A 108 5.77 -3.93 7.76
CA PRO A 108 4.61 -3.78 6.87
C PRO A 108 3.46 -2.97 7.50
N ARG A 109 3.32 -2.96 8.83
CA ARG A 109 2.29 -2.18 9.54
C ARG A 109 2.74 -0.78 10.01
N ARG A 110 4.02 -0.43 9.90
CA ARG A 110 4.60 0.81 10.47
C ARG A 110 5.65 1.47 9.56
N HIS A 111 5.67 1.13 8.27
CA HIS A 111 6.67 1.60 7.32
C HIS A 111 6.44 3.06 6.89
N LEU A 112 5.20 3.53 6.87
CA LEU A 112 4.83 4.80 6.24
C LEU A 112 5.65 6.00 6.75
N GLY A 113 5.85 6.11 8.07
CA GLY A 113 6.64 7.21 8.64
C GLY A 113 8.09 7.21 8.13
N LEU A 114 8.72 6.04 8.01
CA LEU A 114 10.07 5.91 7.45
C LEU A 114 10.08 6.19 5.96
N VAL A 115 9.13 5.65 5.20
CA VAL A 115 9.03 5.88 3.75
C VAL A 115 8.88 7.39 3.47
N THR A 116 7.96 8.06 4.16
CA THR A 116 7.72 9.51 4.03
C THR A 116 8.92 10.35 4.48
N CYS A 117 9.66 9.93 5.51
CA CYS A 117 10.86 10.61 5.95
C CYS A 117 11.99 10.53 4.91
N VAL A 118 12.23 9.34 4.35
CA VAL A 118 13.27 9.08 3.35
C VAL A 118 12.97 9.77 2.01
N GLN A 119 11.69 9.94 1.71
CA GLN A 119 11.22 10.55 0.46
C GLN A 119 11.78 11.96 0.27
N GLY A 120 12.42 12.19 -0.89
CA GLY A 120 12.99 13.47 -1.31
C GLY A 120 14.37 13.78 -0.74
N LEU A 121 15.01 12.85 -0.02
CA LEU A 121 16.39 13.03 0.46
C LEU A 121 17.41 12.82 -0.66
N SER A 122 18.65 13.29 -0.45
CA SER A 122 19.70 13.24 -1.46
C SER A 122 20.38 11.88 -1.59
N ASN A 123 20.55 11.15 -0.48
CA ASN A 123 21.24 9.86 -0.44
C ASN A 123 21.00 9.13 0.90
N ASN A 124 21.51 7.90 1.01
CA ASN A 124 21.36 7.08 2.21
C ASN A 124 22.09 7.62 3.45
N GLN A 125 23.15 8.43 3.29
CA GLN A 125 23.81 9.06 4.44
C GLN A 125 22.88 10.09 5.10
N GLU A 126 22.26 10.95 4.30
CA GLU A 126 21.26 11.90 4.79
C GLU A 126 20.05 11.17 5.39
N ALA A 127 19.56 10.12 4.72
CA ALA A 127 18.46 9.30 5.22
C ALA A 127 18.79 8.66 6.57
N PHE A 128 20.01 8.16 6.74
CA PHE A 128 20.44 7.59 8.01
C PHE A 128 20.39 8.66 9.13
N GLN A 129 20.98 9.83 8.88
CA GLN A 129 21.04 10.92 9.85
C GLN A 129 19.66 11.44 10.26
N ARG A 130 18.77 11.66 9.28
CA ARG A 130 17.48 12.32 9.50
C ARG A 130 16.38 11.35 9.93
N CYS A 131 16.38 10.11 9.43
CA CYS A 131 15.26 9.18 9.59
C CYS A 131 15.57 7.97 10.48
N LEU A 132 16.82 7.50 10.51
CA LEU A 132 17.18 6.27 11.21
C LEU A 132 17.88 6.51 12.55
N SER A 133 18.53 7.66 12.74
CA SER A 133 19.37 7.96 13.91
C SER A 133 18.69 7.80 15.27
N ARG A 134 17.36 7.97 15.33
CA ARG A 134 16.55 7.82 16.56
C ARG A 134 15.94 6.43 16.74
N LEU A 135 16.13 5.52 15.79
CA LEU A 135 15.66 4.14 15.89
C LEU A 135 16.59 3.30 16.76
N THR A 136 16.13 2.13 17.19
CA THR A 136 16.98 1.20 17.94
C THR A 136 18.20 0.76 17.11
N PRO A 137 19.35 0.48 17.72
CA PRO A 137 20.55 0.02 16.99
C PRO A 137 20.28 -1.21 16.11
N ASN A 138 19.45 -2.15 16.58
CA ASN A 138 19.07 -3.32 15.79
C ASN A 138 18.24 -2.93 14.55
N THR A 139 17.29 -2.00 14.68
CA THR A 139 16.49 -1.51 13.55
C THR A 139 17.36 -0.78 12.53
N GLN A 140 18.27 0.08 13.00
CA GLN A 140 19.22 0.78 12.13
C GLN A 140 20.05 -0.21 11.32
N ARG A 141 20.67 -1.19 12.00
CA ARG A 141 21.46 -2.25 11.37
C ARG A 141 20.65 -3.00 10.31
N ARG A 142 19.45 -3.49 10.65
CA ARG A 142 18.60 -4.24 9.71
C ARG A 142 18.27 -3.44 8.45
N LEU A 143 17.91 -2.17 8.60
CA LEU A 143 17.57 -1.31 7.47
C LEU A 143 18.80 -1.02 6.61
N THR A 144 19.93 -0.65 7.23
CA THR A 144 21.18 -0.35 6.52
C THR A 144 21.71 -1.57 5.77
N GLU A 145 21.77 -2.75 6.42
CA GLU A 145 22.20 -4.00 5.78
C GLU A 145 21.29 -4.38 4.60
N CYS A 146 19.98 -4.26 4.77
CA CYS A 146 19.06 -4.51 3.65
C CYS A 146 19.31 -3.53 2.50
N ALA A 147 19.43 -2.24 2.79
CA ALA A 147 19.60 -1.19 1.78
C ALA A 147 20.94 -1.24 1.05
N THR A 148 21.96 -1.93 1.58
CA THR A 148 23.29 -2.04 0.96
C THR A 148 23.60 -3.41 0.36
N THR A 149 22.73 -4.41 0.53
CA THR A 149 22.92 -5.78 0.03
C THR A 149 21.97 -6.15 -1.11
N GLN A 150 22.19 -7.32 -1.74
CA GLN A 150 21.31 -7.89 -2.77
C GLN A 150 19.87 -8.10 -2.29
N THR A 151 19.64 -8.18 -0.97
CA THR A 151 18.29 -8.22 -0.39
C THR A 151 17.48 -6.99 -0.77
N GLY A 152 18.02 -5.78 -0.56
CA GLY A 152 17.34 -4.54 -0.95
C GLY A 152 17.23 -4.40 -2.46
N GLU A 153 18.25 -4.84 -3.20
CA GLU A 153 18.23 -4.83 -4.67
C GLU A 153 17.10 -5.70 -5.23
N LEU A 154 16.92 -6.90 -4.67
CA LEU A 154 15.84 -7.81 -5.02
C LEU A 154 14.46 -7.20 -4.73
N LEU A 155 14.32 -6.48 -3.62
CA LEU A 155 13.08 -5.76 -3.33
C LEU A 155 12.82 -4.63 -4.34
N ASN A 156 13.86 -3.91 -4.79
CA ASN A 156 13.74 -2.95 -5.89
C ASN A 156 13.30 -3.63 -7.19
N TYR A 157 13.86 -4.80 -7.53
CA TYR A 157 13.44 -5.57 -8.70
C TYR A 157 11.96 -5.98 -8.63
N TYR A 158 11.46 -6.42 -7.48
CA TYR A 158 10.03 -6.70 -7.33
C TYR A 158 9.17 -5.44 -7.51
N SER A 159 9.59 -4.30 -6.95
CA SER A 159 8.91 -3.02 -7.15
C SER A 159 8.97 -2.56 -8.61
N MET A 160 10.06 -2.80 -9.33
CA MET A 160 10.15 -2.59 -10.77
C MET A 160 9.14 -3.44 -11.53
N ILE A 161 9.11 -4.75 -11.29
CA ILE A 161 8.20 -5.67 -11.97
C ILE A 161 6.75 -5.27 -11.72
N ASN A 162 6.41 -4.90 -10.48
CA ASN A 162 5.07 -4.42 -10.14
C ASN A 162 4.73 -3.12 -10.88
N THR A 163 5.67 -2.18 -10.95
CA THR A 163 5.52 -0.91 -11.68
C THR A 163 5.33 -1.13 -13.19
N GLN A 164 6.11 -2.02 -13.80
CA GLN A 164 6.02 -2.34 -15.22
C GLN A 164 4.73 -3.10 -15.56
N ARG A 165 4.33 -4.08 -14.73
CA ARG A 165 3.07 -4.82 -14.90
C ARG A 165 1.84 -3.94 -14.80
N ALA A 166 1.87 -2.94 -13.93
CA ALA A 166 0.81 -1.95 -13.80
C ALA A 166 0.84 -0.90 -14.93
N GLY A 167 1.85 -0.91 -15.82
CA GLY A 167 1.94 0.01 -16.95
C GLY A 167 2.18 1.46 -16.55
N ILE A 168 2.82 1.71 -15.40
CA ILE A 168 3.03 3.05 -14.85
C ILE A 168 4.04 3.82 -15.70
N LYS A 169 3.67 5.05 -16.07
CA LYS A 169 4.51 5.94 -16.91
C LYS A 169 4.75 7.32 -16.29
N ILE A 170 4.02 7.65 -15.22
CA ILE A 170 4.03 8.96 -14.56
C ILE A 170 4.04 8.74 -13.05
N TRP A 171 4.79 9.55 -12.32
CA TRP A 171 4.91 9.46 -10.88
C TRP A 171 4.50 10.78 -10.19
N PRO A 172 3.80 10.73 -9.05
CA PRO A 172 3.18 9.53 -8.48
C PRO A 172 1.98 9.09 -9.33
N THR A 173 1.72 7.78 -9.37
CA THR A 173 0.45 7.21 -9.84
C THR A 173 -0.22 6.51 -8.67
N VAL A 174 -1.52 6.74 -8.50
CA VAL A 174 -2.28 6.21 -7.38
C VAL A 174 -3.52 5.49 -7.86
N TYR A 175 -3.86 4.41 -7.16
CA TYR A 175 -5.11 3.71 -7.34
C TYR A 175 -5.85 3.65 -6.01
N VAL A 176 -7.15 3.92 -6.04
CA VAL A 176 -8.08 3.76 -4.90
C VAL A 176 -9.06 2.65 -5.29
N ASN A 177 -9.12 1.57 -4.51
CA ASN A 177 -9.86 0.36 -4.83
C ASN A 177 -9.61 -0.17 -6.26
N GLY A 178 -8.34 -0.07 -6.71
CA GLY A 178 -7.91 -0.50 -8.05
C GLY A 178 -8.29 0.45 -9.18
N GLN A 179 -8.97 1.57 -8.91
CA GLN A 179 -9.30 2.60 -9.90
C GLN A 179 -8.27 3.73 -9.86
N PHE A 180 -7.83 4.19 -11.04
CA PHE A 180 -6.88 5.29 -11.13
C PHE A 180 -7.44 6.55 -10.45
N PHE A 181 -6.65 7.14 -9.57
CA PHE A 181 -6.99 8.36 -8.85
C PHE A 181 -6.49 9.60 -9.62
N ASP A 182 -7.42 10.47 -9.98
CA ASP A 182 -7.10 11.80 -10.50
C ASP A 182 -6.61 12.71 -9.37
N ARG A 183 -5.37 13.18 -9.50
CA ARG A 183 -4.69 14.01 -8.51
C ARG A 183 -5.06 15.49 -8.59
N SER A 184 -6.11 15.85 -9.34
CA SER A 184 -6.63 17.23 -9.44
C SER A 184 -7.38 17.70 -8.18
N TYR A 185 -7.71 16.79 -7.26
CA TYR A 185 -8.37 17.07 -5.98
C TYR A 185 -7.73 16.26 -4.84
N PRO A 186 -8.05 16.55 -3.56
CA PRO A 186 -7.44 15.87 -2.42
C PRO A 186 -7.73 14.36 -2.37
N LEU A 187 -6.71 13.55 -2.05
CA LEU A 187 -6.84 12.09 -1.92
C LEU A 187 -7.87 11.70 -0.85
N GLU A 188 -7.93 12.48 0.22
CA GLU A 188 -8.91 12.31 1.30
C GLU A 188 -10.34 12.21 0.76
N ASN A 189 -10.72 13.09 -0.17
CA ASN A 189 -12.07 13.12 -0.72
C ASN A 189 -12.40 11.82 -1.45
N GLU A 190 -11.46 11.28 -2.24
CA GLU A 190 -11.69 10.00 -2.92
C GLU A 190 -11.76 8.85 -1.93
N ILE A 191 -10.86 8.79 -0.94
CA ILE A 191 -10.90 7.73 0.06
C ILE A 191 -12.23 7.74 0.82
N CYS A 192 -12.66 8.91 1.29
CA CYS A 192 -13.90 9.07 2.05
C CYS A 192 -15.17 8.80 1.26
N ARG A 193 -15.10 8.79 -0.08
CA ARG A 193 -16.22 8.39 -0.92
C ARG A 193 -16.49 6.87 -0.86
N HIS A 194 -15.53 6.07 -0.41
CA HIS A 194 -15.59 4.60 -0.41
C HIS A 194 -15.74 3.98 1.00
N THR A 195 -15.98 4.78 2.04
CA THR A 195 -16.02 4.32 3.42
C THR A 195 -16.86 5.25 4.29
N ASP A 196 -17.59 4.68 5.25
CA ASP A 196 -18.37 5.42 6.25
C ASP A 196 -17.52 5.83 7.47
N TRP A 197 -16.20 5.59 7.43
CA TRP A 197 -15.27 5.90 8.53
C TRP A 197 -14.64 7.29 8.42
N CYS A 198 -15.01 8.04 7.40
CA CYS A 198 -14.88 9.48 7.38
C CYS A 198 -16.17 10.12 7.93
#